data_AF-A0A1G8LTW3-F1
#
_entry.id   AF-A0A1G8LTW3-F1
#
_cell.length_a   1.000
_cell.length_b   1.000
_cell.length_c   1.000
_cell.angle_alpha   90.00
_cell.angle_beta   90.00
_cell.angle_gamma   90.00
#
_symmetry.space_group_name_H-M   'P 1'
#
loop_
_entity.id
_entity.type
_entity.pdbx_description
1 polymer ?
#
loop_
_entity_poly.entity_id
_entity_poly.type
_entity_poly.pdbx_seq_one_letter_code
_entity_poly.pdbx_strand_id
1 'polypeptide(L)'
;MNTHFQRHETVPPHTRNLAATDQFKWSAEFEVPAIGTDVLIRINDIGRAQVVGYATQDGYLGVMTVPYSPPAWWVRQNGPAGLGNPALAFGAKISPVTSKEKTP
;
A
#
# COMPACT_ATOMS: atom_id res chain seq x y z
N MET A 1 -1.52 -22.16 -10.41
CA MET A 1 -2.51 -21.34 -9.68
C MET A 1 -2.25 -19.90 -10.07
N ASN A 2 -3.24 -19.25 -10.66
CA ASN A 2 -3.13 -17.91 -11.23
C ASN A 2 -2.96 -16.87 -10.10
N THR A 3 -1.72 -16.45 -9.83
CA THR A 3 -1.40 -15.39 -8.88
C THR A 3 -1.63 -14.02 -9.51
N HIS A 4 -2.90 -13.60 -9.57
CA HIS A 4 -3.27 -12.32 -10.18
C HIS A 4 -3.46 -11.22 -9.13
N PHE A 5 -3.10 -10.00 -9.54
CA PHE A 5 -3.50 -8.78 -8.87
C PHE A 5 -5.02 -8.74 -8.73
N GLN A 6 -5.51 -8.53 -7.51
CA GLN A 6 -6.94 -8.38 -7.21
C GLN A 6 -7.15 -7.21 -6.27
N ARG A 7 -8.06 -6.29 -6.61
CA ARG A 7 -8.46 -5.18 -5.74
C ARG A 7 -9.56 -5.61 -4.76
N HIS A 8 -9.57 -4.99 -3.59
CA HIS A 8 -10.57 -5.20 -2.54
C HIS A 8 -11.04 -3.86 -1.98
N GLU A 9 -12.34 -3.77 -1.71
CA GLU A 9 -12.97 -2.58 -1.08
C GLU A 9 -12.84 -2.61 0.45
N THR A 10 -12.68 -3.80 1.02
CA THR A 10 -12.44 -4.03 2.45
C THR A 10 -11.15 -4.82 2.62
N VAL A 11 -10.60 -4.83 3.84
CA VAL A 11 -9.40 -5.62 4.16
C VAL A 11 -9.78 -7.10 4.12
N PRO A 12 -9.23 -7.92 3.21
CA PRO A 12 -9.49 -9.35 3.21
C PRO A 12 -8.84 -10.01 4.44
N PRO A 13 -9.27 -11.23 4.81
CA PRO A 13 -8.59 -12.02 5.83
C PRO A 13 -7.09 -12.14 5.52
N HIS A 14 -6.27 -11.85 6.52
CA HIS A 14 -4.82 -11.82 6.39
C HIS A 14 -4.15 -12.27 7.68
N THR A 15 -2.88 -12.62 7.55
CA THR A 15 -2.05 -13.05 8.66
C THR A 15 -0.64 -12.46 8.56
N ARG A 16 -0.01 -12.26 9.71
CA ARG A 16 1.42 -11.92 9.81
C ARG A 16 2.32 -13.16 9.82
N ASN A 17 1.72 -14.36 9.90
CA ASN A 17 2.48 -15.61 9.82
C ASN A 17 2.90 -15.88 8.37
N LEU A 18 4.18 -15.68 8.07
CA LEU A 18 4.73 -15.88 6.72
C LEU A 18 4.72 -17.34 6.26
N ALA A 19 4.57 -18.30 7.17
CA ALA A 19 4.46 -19.73 6.87
C ALA A 19 3.01 -20.17 6.56
N ALA A 20 2.01 -19.32 6.82
CA ALA A 20 0.62 -19.62 6.52
C ALA A 20 0.38 -19.72 5.01
N THR A 21 -0.52 -20.61 4.60
CA THR A 21 -0.87 -20.89 3.20
C THR A 21 -2.35 -20.66 2.89
N ASP A 22 -3.17 -20.43 3.92
CA ASP A 22 -4.62 -20.29 3.85
C ASP A 22 -5.10 -18.82 3.80
N GLN A 23 -4.21 -17.86 4.10
CA GLN A 23 -4.53 -16.44 4.20
C GLN A 23 -3.48 -15.57 3.51
N PHE A 24 -3.88 -14.36 3.10
CA PHE A 24 -2.95 -13.40 2.54
C PHE A 24 -1.96 -12.92 3.59
N LYS A 25 -0.71 -12.74 3.19
CA LYS A 25 0.36 -12.34 4.09
C LYS A 25 0.41 -10.82 4.19
N TRP A 26 0.24 -10.29 5.40
CA TRP A 26 0.57 -8.91 5.69
C TRP A 26 2.03 -8.83 6.13
N SER A 27 2.81 -8.01 5.42
CA SER A 27 4.27 -7.99 5.54
C SER A 27 4.83 -6.97 6.53
N ALA A 28 3.96 -6.35 7.35
CA ALA A 28 4.38 -5.42 8.40
C ALA A 28 3.93 -5.88 9.79
N GLU A 29 4.67 -5.41 10.79
CA GLU A 29 4.39 -5.68 12.21
C GLU A 29 3.19 -4.86 12.74
N PHE A 30 2.92 -3.69 12.15
CA PHE A 30 1.80 -2.83 12.52
C PHE A 30 0.50 -3.22 11.78
N GLU A 31 -0.65 -2.70 12.21
CA GLU A 31 -1.98 -2.96 11.63
C GLU A 31 -2.12 -2.49 10.18
N VAL A 32 -2.93 -3.20 9.38
CA VAL A 32 -3.23 -2.79 8.00
C VAL A 32 -3.87 -1.39 8.05
N PRO A 33 -3.26 -0.36 7.42
CA PRO A 33 -3.79 1.00 7.50
C PRO A 33 -5.16 1.11 6.85
N ALA A 34 -6.09 1.83 7.49
CA ALA A 34 -7.44 2.01 6.96
C ALA A 34 -7.48 2.95 5.74
N ILE A 35 -8.48 2.79 4.88
CA ILE A 35 -8.77 3.75 3.80
C ILE A 35 -8.94 5.16 4.39
N GLY A 36 -8.36 6.15 3.71
CA GLY A 36 -8.34 7.56 4.12
C GLY A 36 -7.15 7.93 5.02
N THR A 37 -6.40 6.96 5.53
CA THR A 37 -5.21 7.22 6.36
C THR A 37 -3.96 7.49 5.52
N ASP A 38 -3.03 8.25 6.10
CA ASP A 38 -1.74 8.54 5.47
C ASP A 38 -0.68 7.52 5.87
N VAL A 39 0.11 7.12 4.89
CA VAL A 39 1.31 6.29 5.04
C VAL A 39 2.50 6.96 4.38
N LEU A 40 3.70 6.64 4.86
CA LEU A 40 4.96 6.99 4.21
C LEU A 40 5.45 5.79 3.39
N ILE A 41 5.51 5.92 2.07
CA ILE A 41 6.09 4.92 1.17
C ILE A 41 7.60 5.16 1.09
N ARG A 42 8.38 4.23 1.65
CA ARG A 42 9.84 4.38 1.82
C ARG A 42 10.65 3.95 0.60
N ILE A 43 10.05 3.23 -0.33
CA ILE A 43 10.75 2.74 -1.51
C ILE A 43 10.78 3.81 -2.61
N ASN A 44 11.93 3.95 -3.26
CA ASN A 44 12.15 4.83 -4.42
C ASN A 44 11.71 6.29 -4.23
N ASP A 45 11.76 6.79 -2.99
CA ASP A 45 11.43 8.18 -2.67
C ASP A 45 10.01 8.59 -3.11
N ILE A 46 9.04 7.66 -3.04
CA ILE A 46 7.65 7.94 -3.40
C ILE A 46 7.00 8.90 -2.38
N GLY A 47 7.35 8.78 -1.09
CA GLY A 47 6.94 9.72 -0.06
C GLY A 47 5.54 9.46 0.51
N ARG A 48 4.91 10.52 1.04
CA ARG A 48 3.59 10.43 1.69
C ARG A 48 2.49 10.13 0.67
N ALA A 49 1.59 9.23 1.06
CA ALA A 49 0.46 8.83 0.24
C ALA A 49 -0.77 8.53 1.11
N GLN A 50 -1.95 8.75 0.55
CA GLN A 50 -3.21 8.35 1.17
C GLN A 50 -3.60 6.94 0.75
N VAL A 51 -4.05 6.11 1.69
CA VAL A 51 -4.64 4.80 1.37
C VAL A 51 -6.03 4.98 0.79
N VAL A 52 -6.27 4.37 -0.37
CA VAL A 52 -7.55 4.46 -1.11
C VAL A 52 -8.21 3.11 -1.36
N GLY A 53 -7.56 2.01 -0.96
CA GLY A 53 -8.09 0.66 -1.09
C GLY A 53 -7.05 -0.40 -0.76
N TYR A 54 -7.36 -1.65 -1.06
CA TYR A 54 -6.47 -2.78 -0.83
C TYR A 54 -6.31 -3.60 -2.10
N ALA A 55 -5.20 -4.32 -2.21
CA ALA A 55 -5.03 -5.32 -3.25
C ALA A 55 -4.19 -6.48 -2.77
N THR A 56 -4.40 -7.65 -3.37
CA THR A 56 -3.58 -8.82 -3.16
C THR A 56 -2.80 -9.14 -4.41
N GLN A 57 -1.53 -9.48 -4.24
CA GLN A 57 -0.64 -9.89 -5.32
C GLN A 57 0.34 -10.93 -4.79
N ASP A 58 0.50 -12.03 -5.50
CA ASP A 58 1.44 -13.11 -5.19
C ASP A 58 1.34 -13.63 -3.74
N GLY A 59 0.11 -13.69 -3.20
CA GLY A 59 -0.17 -14.17 -1.83
C GLY A 59 0.03 -13.13 -0.73
N TYR A 60 0.39 -11.90 -1.07
CA TYR A 60 0.56 -10.80 -0.12
C TYR A 60 -0.59 -9.80 -0.20
N LEU A 61 -0.98 -9.28 0.95
CA LEU A 61 -1.86 -8.12 1.07
C LEU A 61 -1.03 -6.83 1.01
N GLY A 62 -1.46 -5.91 0.15
CA GLY A 62 -0.95 -4.54 0.05
C GLY A 62 -2.06 -3.50 0.12
N VAL A 63 -1.64 -2.25 0.30
CA VAL A 63 -2.52 -1.07 0.25
C VAL A 63 -2.39 -0.39 -1.10
N MET A 64 -3.52 0.00 -1.68
CA MET A 64 -3.57 0.90 -2.83
C MET A 64 -3.48 2.33 -2.30
N THR A 65 -2.59 3.13 -2.86
CA THR A 65 -2.23 4.45 -2.33
C THR A 65 -2.16 5.50 -3.42
N VAL A 66 -2.49 6.75 -3.08
CA VAL A 66 -2.30 7.91 -3.95
C VAL A 66 -1.20 8.78 -3.34
N PRO A 67 0.02 8.78 -3.90
CA PRO A 67 1.07 9.69 -3.46
C PRO A 67 0.65 11.15 -3.62
N TYR A 68 0.91 11.98 -2.61
CA TYR A 68 0.58 13.41 -2.65
C TYR A 68 1.50 14.19 -3.59
N SER A 69 2.77 13.82 -3.63
CA SER A 69 3.80 14.44 -4.47
C SER A 69 4.70 13.35 -5.06
N PRO A 70 4.20 12.56 -6.03
CA PRO A 70 4.99 11.49 -6.62
C PRO A 70 6.20 12.07 -7.35
N PRO A 71 7.37 11.39 -7.30
CA PRO A 71 8.54 11.85 -8.02
C PRO A 71 8.30 11.79 -9.54
N ALA A 72 8.93 12.70 -10.29
CA ALA A 72 8.69 12.86 -11.73
C ALA A 72 8.91 11.57 -12.54
N TRP A 73 9.84 10.71 -12.11
CA TRP A 73 10.06 9.41 -12.76
C TRP A 73 8.84 8.49 -12.64
N TRP A 74 8.14 8.52 -11.50
CA TRP A 74 6.97 7.68 -11.26
C TRP A 74 5.83 8.11 -12.19
N VAL A 75 5.62 9.42 -12.31
CA VAL A 75 4.59 10.00 -13.19
C VAL A 75 4.86 9.67 -14.66
N ARG A 76 6.13 9.72 -15.10
CA ARG A 76 6.48 9.34 -16.48
C ARG A 76 6.21 7.88 -16.81
N GLN A 77 6.36 6.97 -15.84
CA GLN A 77 6.18 5.54 -16.06
C GLN A 77 4.73 5.08 -15.91
N ASN A 78 4.02 5.64 -14.93
CA ASN A 78 2.70 5.15 -14.53
C ASN A 78 1.57 6.11 -14.94
N GLY A 79 1.89 7.35 -15.33
CA GLY A 79 0.91 8.43 -15.48
C GLY A 79 0.67 9.19 -14.17
N PRO A 80 -0.24 10.18 -14.14
CA PRO A 80 -0.55 10.93 -12.94
C PRO A 80 -1.13 10.02 -11.85
N ALA A 81 -0.75 10.28 -10.59
CA ALA A 81 -1.34 9.58 -9.44
C ALA A 81 -2.79 10.04 -9.22
N GLY A 82 -3.67 9.11 -8.88
CA GLY A 82 -5.06 9.41 -8.56
C GLY A 82 -5.87 8.15 -8.32
N LEU A 83 -7.18 8.30 -8.06
CA LEU A 83 -8.07 7.16 -7.77
C LEU A 83 -8.14 6.14 -8.92
N GLY A 84 -7.97 6.61 -10.17
CA GLY A 84 -7.88 5.73 -11.35
C GLY A 84 -6.53 5.04 -11.51
N ASN A 85 -5.47 5.59 -10.90
CA ASN A 85 -4.09 5.10 -11.00
C ASN A 85 -3.36 5.11 -9.64
N PRO A 86 -3.83 4.31 -8.66
CA PRO A 86 -3.17 4.20 -7.36
C PRO A 86 -1.95 3.28 -7.41
N ALA A 87 -0.93 3.59 -6.61
CA ALA A 87 0.25 2.77 -6.39
C ALA A 87 -0.03 1.65 -5.38
N LEU A 88 0.39 0.42 -5.69
CA LEU A 88 0.38 -0.68 -4.73
C LEU A 88 1.63 -0.65 -3.85
N ALA A 89 1.44 -0.64 -2.54
CA ALA A 89 2.53 -0.74 -1.57
C ALA A 89 2.26 -1.84 -0.53
N PHE A 90 3.28 -2.62 -0.21
CA PHE A 90 3.19 -3.68 0.80
C PHE A 90 3.67 -3.19 2.16
N GLY A 91 3.16 -3.79 3.24
CA GLY A 91 3.50 -3.43 4.63
C GLY A 91 5.00 -3.21 4.87
N ALA A 92 5.85 -4.11 4.38
CA ALA A 92 7.31 -4.01 4.53
C ALA A 92 7.95 -2.76 3.86
N LYS A 93 7.22 -2.05 3.00
CA LYS A 93 7.71 -0.88 2.25
C LYS A 93 7.06 0.44 2.69
N ILE A 94 6.19 0.40 3.70
CA ILE A 94 5.49 1.56 4.21
C ILE A 94 5.69 1.74 5.72
N SER A 95 5.33 2.91 6.24
CA SER A 95 5.22 3.15 7.67
C SER A 95 4.02 4.02 7.99
N PRO A 96 3.41 3.87 9.19
CA PRO A 96 2.40 4.80 9.66
C PRO A 96 2.98 6.20 9.78
N VAL A 97 2.25 7.21 9.30
CA VAL A 97 2.61 8.61 9.57
C VAL A 97 2.27 8.90 11.03
N THR A 98 3.29 9.09 11.86
CA THR A 98 3.06 9.51 13.26
C THR A 98 2.73 11.00 13.30
N SER A 99 2.04 11.47 14.35
CA SER A 99 1.63 12.88 14.49
C SER A 99 2.78 13.90 14.40
N LYS A 100 4.06 13.47 14.46
CA LYS A 100 5.24 14.33 14.30
C LYS A 100 5.63 14.63 12.84
N GLU A 101 5.06 13.93 11.86
CA GLU A 101 5.29 14.14 10.42
C GLU A 101 4.17 14.92 9.71
N LYS A 102 3.17 15.40 10.47
CA LYS A 102 2.18 16.37 9.99
C LYS A 102 2.79 17.78 10.01
N THR A 103 3.73 18.07 9.12
CA THR A 103 4.13 19.46 8.87
C THR A 103 3.22 20.04 7.78
N PRO A 104 2.70 21.27 7.96
CA PRO A 104 1.66 21.89 7.11
C PRO A 104 2.11 22.15 5.67
#